data_AF-A0A536HXC4-F1
#
_entry.id   AF-A0A536HXC4-F1
#
_cell.length_a   1.000
_cell.length_b   1.000
_cell.length_c   1.000
_cell.angle_alpha   90.00
_cell.angle_beta   90.00
_cell.angle_gamma   90.00
#
_symmetry.space_group_name_H-M   'P 1'
#
loop_
_entity.id
_entity.type
_entity.pdbx_description
1 polymer ?
#
loop_
_entity_poly.entity_id
_entity_poly.type
_entity_poly.pdbx_seq_one_letter_code
_entity_poly.pdbx_strand_id
1 'polypeptide(L)' 'MSGHLLIDDQRVTQAQDILAEVREVLAHDFAIEHTTIQFESDVCRPGDVFCVQPEGHPHIDDVHDRMTRRAAG' A
#
# COMPACT_ATOMS: atom_id res chain seq x y z
N MET A 1 4.59 -16.44 -4.17
CA MET A 1 4.35 -16.06 -2.75
C MET A 1 3.72 -14.67 -2.72
N SER A 2 2.88 -14.36 -1.72
CA SER A 2 2.37 -13.00 -1.50
C SER A 2 2.54 -12.58 -0.04
N GLY A 3 2.71 -11.28 0.20
CA GLY A 3 2.89 -10.72 1.54
C GLY A 3 2.65 -9.22 1.58
N HIS A 4 2.46 -8.69 2.78
CA HIS A 4 2.20 -7.26 3.00
C HIS A 4 3.38 -6.66 3.78
N LEU A 5 3.84 -5.48 3.36
CA LEU A 5 4.88 -4.72 4.04
C LEU A 5 4.29 -3.41 4.53
N LEU A 6 4.36 -3.18 5.84
CA LEU A 6 4.03 -1.91 6.45
C LEU A 6 5.24 -0.97 6.34
N ILE A 7 5.08 0.15 5.65
CA ILE A 7 6.12 1.18 5.46
C ILE A 7 5.50 2.56 5.70
N ASP A 8 6.29 3.55 6.09
CA ASP A 8 5.78 4.92 6.22
C ASP A 8 5.26 5.45 4.86
N ASP A 9 4.27 6.34 4.90
CA ASP A 9 3.80 7.03 3.70
C ASP A 9 4.94 7.84 3.08
N GLN A 10 5.25 7.50 1.84
CA GLN A 10 6.41 8.01 1.13
C GLN A 10 6.18 7.96 -0.37
N ARG A 11 7.08 8.60 -1.12
CA ARG A 11 6.97 8.63 -2.58
C ARG A 11 7.06 7.21 -3.13
N VAL A 12 6.26 6.92 -4.16
CA VAL A 12 6.29 5.63 -4.87
C VAL A 12 7.70 5.25 -5.30
N THR A 13 8.51 6.22 -5.74
CA THR A 13 9.91 5.98 -6.11
C THR A 13 10.75 5.43 -4.96
N GLN A 14 10.52 5.88 -3.73
CA GLN A 14 11.23 5.38 -2.55
C GLN A 14 10.73 3.99 -2.16
N ALA A 15 9.42 3.73 -2.25
CA ALA A 15 8.86 2.40 -2.03
C ALA A 15 9.35 1.36 -3.06
N GLN A 16 9.68 1.80 -4.28
CA GLN A 16 10.28 0.93 -5.30
C GLN A 16 11.69 0.46 -4.92
N ASP A 17 12.50 1.33 -4.30
CA ASP A 17 13.83 0.95 -3.82
C ASP A 17 13.72 -0.13 -2.73
N ILE A 18 12.80 0.04 -1.78
CA ILE A 18 12.48 -0.97 -0.75
C ILE A 18 12.03 -2.29 -1.39
N LEU A 19 11.17 -2.24 -2.42
CA LEU A 19 10.72 -3.45 -3.13
C LEU A 19 11.89 -4.19 -3.80
N ALA A 20 12.84 -3.46 -4.38
CA ALA A 20 14.00 -4.06 -5.03
C ALA A 20 14.88 -4.81 -4.02
N GLU A 21 15.18 -4.18 -2.88
CA GLU A 21 15.96 -4.78 -1.80
C GLU A 21 15.30 -6.03 -1.24
N VAL A 22 13.99 -5.97 -0.97
CA VAL A 22 13.25 -7.13 -0.45
C VAL A 22 13.26 -8.29 -1.47
N ARG A 23 13.13 -8.00 -2.76
CA ARG A 23 13.18 -9.03 -3.82
C ARG A 23 14.55 -9.66 -3.92
N GLU A 24 15.62 -8.87 -3.78
CA GLU A 24 16.99 -9.39 -3.77
C GLU A 24 17.21 -10.37 -2.61
N VAL A 25 16.80 -10.01 -1.40
CA VAL A 25 16.89 -10.89 -0.23
C VAL A 25 16.05 -12.16 -0.43
N LEU A 26 14.81 -12.03 -0.91
CA LEU A 26 13.93 -13.18 -1.15
C LEU A 26 14.48 -14.13 -2.23
N ALA A 27 15.08 -13.59 -3.28
CA ALA A 27 15.70 -14.39 -4.33
C ALA A 27 16.99 -15.06 -3.82
N HIS A 28 17.86 -14.32 -3.14
CA HIS A 28 19.17 -14.81 -2.72
C HIS A 28 19.08 -15.83 -1.58
N ASP A 29 18.36 -15.49 -0.51
CA ASP A 29 18.37 -16.28 0.73
C ASP A 29 17.34 -17.41 0.70
N PHE A 30 16.28 -17.25 -0.10
CA PHE A 30 15.12 -18.14 -0.08
C PHE A 30 14.74 -18.72 -1.45
N ALA A 31 15.45 -18.36 -2.53
CA ALA A 31 15.18 -18.80 -3.90
C ALA A 31 13.74 -18.47 -4.38
N ILE A 32 13.20 -17.32 -3.96
CA ILE A 32 11.85 -16.86 -4.34
C ILE A 32 11.94 -15.71 -5.35
N GLU A 33 11.83 -16.04 -6.63
CA GLU A 33 11.92 -15.09 -7.76
C GLU A 33 10.65 -14.25 -7.98
N HIS A 34 9.48 -14.87 -7.79
CA HIS A 34 8.18 -14.25 -8.10
C HIS A 34 7.32 -14.08 -6.86
N THR A 35 7.28 -12.84 -6.37
CA THR A 35 6.46 -12.42 -5.24
C THR A 35 5.55 -11.25 -5.58
N THR A 36 4.35 -11.27 -5.02
CA THR A 36 3.44 -10.12 -5.01
C THR A 36 3.51 -9.50 -3.62
N ILE A 37 4.07 -8.28 -3.53
CA ILE A 37 4.16 -7.54 -2.28
C ILE A 37 3.22 -6.35 -2.33
N GLN A 38 2.33 -6.26 -1.35
CA GLN A 38 1.48 -5.10 -1.14
C GLN A 38 2.13 -4.19 -0.10
N PHE A 39 2.24 -2.91 -0.39
CA PHE A 39 2.63 -1.91 0.59
C PHE A 39 1.41 -1.35 1.30
N GLU A 40 1.54 -1.16 2.60
CA GLU A 40 0.55 -0.53 3.47
C GLU A 40 1.23 0.60 4.24
N SER A 41 0.56 1.74 4.37
CA SER A 41 1.02 2.86 5.22
C SER A 41 0.51 2.77 6.64
N ASP A 42 -0.54 1.98 6.86
CA ASP A 42 -1.18 1.73 8.15
C ASP A 42 -1.61 0.27 8.23
N VAL A 43 -1.68 -0.28 9.45
CA VAL A 43 -2.08 -1.67 9.67
C VAL A 43 -3.56 -1.84 9.36
N CYS A 44 -3.88 -2.53 8.25
CA CYS A 44 -5.23 -3.05 8.05
C CYS A 44 -5.43 -4.19 9.08
N ARG A 45 -6.42 -4.09 9.97
CA ARG A 45 -6.60 -5.08 11.05
C ARG A 45 -6.97 -6.45 10.48
N PRO A 46 -6.33 -7.55 10.93
CA PRO A 46 -6.67 -8.89 10.48
C PRO A 46 -8.13 -9.23 10.82
N GLY A 47 -8.97 -9.40 9.81
CA GLY A 47 -10.40 -9.70 9.97
C GLY A 47 -11.31 -8.85 9.09
N ASP A 48 -10.83 -7.69 8.63
CA ASP A 48 -11.56 -6.87 7.69
C ASP A 48 -11.30 -7.37 6.25
N VAL A 49 -12.36 -7.73 5.53
CA VAL A 49 -12.29 -8.17 4.12
C VAL A 49 -11.81 -7.04 3.21
N PHE A 50 -11.91 -5.80 3.68
CA PHE A 50 -11.52 -4.59 2.99
C PHE A 50 -10.58 -3.80 3.90
N CYS A 51 -9.52 -3.20 3.34
CA CYS A 51 -8.82 -2.17 4.11
C CYS A 51 -9.76 -0.97 4.24
N VAL A 52 -10.30 -0.78 5.45
CA VAL A 52 -11.24 0.30 5.73
C VAL A 52 -10.41 1.51 6.16
N GLN A 53 -10.33 2.52 5.31
CA GLN A 53 -9.70 3.78 5.68
C GLN A 53 -10.50 4.41 6.83
N PRO A 54 -9.87 4.79 7.95
CA PRO A 54 -10.60 5.36 9.08
C PRO A 54 -11.29 6.65 8.67
N GLU A 55 -12.55 6.82 9.10
CA GLU A 55 -13.34 8.02 8.81
C GLU A 55 -12.62 9.27 9.35
N GLY A 56 -12.46 10.30 8.50
CA GLY A 56 -11.92 11.60 8.90
C GLY A 56 -10.47 11.88 8.49
N HIS A 57 -9.83 11.04 7.68
CA HIS A 57 -8.54 11.39 7.09
C HIS A 57 -8.72 12.53 6.06
N PRO A 58 -8.05 13.69 6.21
CA PRO A 58 -8.10 14.74 5.20
C PRO A 58 -7.41 14.24 3.92
N HIS A 59 -8.19 14.00 2.87
CA HIS A 59 -7.72 13.78 1.52
C HIS A 59 -7.18 15.11 0.98
N ILE A 60 -5.86 15.23 0.83
CA ILE A 60 -5.19 16.42 0.27
C ILE A 60 -5.05 16.36 -1.26
N ASP A 61 -5.72 15.42 -1.92
CA ASP A 61 -5.72 15.27 -3.35
C ASP A 61 -6.99 15.88 -3.99
N ASP A 62 -6.82 17.07 -4.59
CA ASP A 62 -7.84 17.84 -5.33
C ASP A 62 -8.64 17.02 -6.37
N VAL A 63 -8.10 15.86 -6.78
CA VAL A 63 -8.72 14.94 -7.75
C VAL A 63 -9.92 14.20 -7.14
N HIS A 64 -9.92 13.94 -5.82
CA HIS A 64 -10.99 13.19 -5.15
C HIS A 64 -12.21 14.06 -4.81
N ASP A 65 -12.00 15.34 -4.48
CA ASP A 65 -13.08 16.30 -4.13
C ASP A 65 -14.07 16.52 -5.29
N ARG A 66 -13.60 16.37 -6.54
CA ARG A 66 -14.47 16.52 -7.71
C ARG A 66 -15.43 15.34 -7.90
N MET A 67 -15.08 14.13 -7.43
CA MET A 67 -15.93 12.94 -7.59
C MET A 67 -16.99 12.84 -6.49
N THR A 68 -16.68 13.22 -5.26
CA THR A 68 -17.62 13.11 -4.12
C THR A 68 -18.80 14.08 -4.22
N ARG A 69 -18.62 15.27 -4.84
CA ARG A 69 -19.75 16.22 -5.05
C ARG A 69 -20.79 15.77 -6.07
N ARG A 70 -20.50 14.81 -6.95
CA ARG A 70 -21.47 14.31 -7.95
C ARG A 70 -22.39 13.21 -7.42
N ALA A 71 -22.04 12.57 -6.30
CA ALA A 71 -22.87 11.53 -5.69
C ALA A 71 -23.92 12.09 -4.71
N ALA A 72 -23.88 13.40 -4.41
CA ALA A 72 -24.76 14.08 -3.46
C ALA A 72 -25.76 15.05 -4.14
N GLY A 73 -25.98 14.91 -5.46
CA GLY A 73 -26.92 15.72 -6.25
C GLY A 73 -27.85 14.87 -7.08
#